data_AF-A0A5A9PMR9-F1
#
_entry.id   AF-A0A5A9PMR9-F1
#
_cell.length_a   1.000
_cell.length_b   1.000
_cell.length_c   1.000
_cell.angle_alpha   90.00
_cell.angle_beta   90.00
_cell.angle_gamma   90.00
#
_symmetry.space_group_name_H-M   'P 1'
#
loop_
_entity.id
_entity.type
_entity.pdbx_description
1 polymer ?
#
loop_
_entity_poly.entity_id
_entity_poly.type
_entity_poly.pdbx_seq_one_letter_code
_entity_poly.pdbx_strand_id
1 'polypeptide(L)'
;MGTPPRAFLGSSVKKICQQYMDKPRFVSFYDPQKHIPIYSAYIFEKSDGDKRVDVPWMFEPQLATEKGSSNMEPFPQSSLMHKNFEDTQAVLDDYADVIQYERGQLNPDEHQADPMDKAATYTLTNVIPLIREFSFGPWSSQVELIRKRLNNYCHGKAYVITGVTTSGNMIRRDNLDRVAIPEYIWTAYCCTDFDHNAPYSERYKLPVFGAYGLNDRVNNHIVEVPIKNLEKFLKGLFVLLLMVLEGTHPGLSSPLRPICDLRVLDHFTKEAWDAEAAMKACNDDCTIATNLTVPKTRVDFEVWEAMTIREQAQEVQSGLHVLNEAISSLKAYNQTDVIHSHIDSSVSNIASIRQVLRSLSIPEYVPSSSEDEGTEIQKVSSISELFQYSGAFWVFIVRL
;
A
#
# COMPACT_ATOMS: atom_id res chain seq x y z
N MET A 1 12.42 -6.96 18.86
CA MET A 1 13.46 -6.18 18.16
C MET A 1 13.20 -6.33 16.67
N GLY A 2 12.88 -5.24 15.96
CA GLY A 2 12.55 -5.29 14.54
C GLY A 2 13.80 -5.36 13.68
N THR A 3 13.76 -6.14 12.59
CA THR A 3 14.80 -6.11 11.56
C THR A 3 14.72 -4.77 10.83
N PRO A 4 15.79 -3.95 10.80
CA PRO A 4 15.77 -2.69 10.07
C PRO A 4 15.51 -2.94 8.57
N PRO A 5 14.80 -2.03 7.87
CA PRO A 5 14.54 -2.18 6.45
C PRO A 5 15.84 -2.44 5.68
N ARG A 6 15.89 -3.55 4.94
CA ARG A 6 16.97 -3.82 3.99
C ARG A 6 16.76 -2.90 2.79
N ALA A 7 17.29 -1.68 2.87
CA ALA A 7 17.38 -0.78 1.72
C ALA A 7 18.12 -1.49 0.59
N PHE A 8 17.75 -1.25 -0.67
CA PHE A 8 18.47 -1.76 -1.83
C PHE A 8 19.93 -1.27 -1.75
N LEU A 9 20.85 -2.20 -1.50
CA LEU A 9 22.28 -1.95 -1.29
C LEU A 9 22.98 -1.79 -2.64
N GLY A 10 22.77 -0.64 -3.30
CA GLY A 10 23.74 -0.12 -4.26
C GLY A 10 24.86 0.59 -3.48
N SER A 11 26.13 0.34 -3.81
CA SER A 11 27.29 0.90 -3.10
C SER A 11 27.42 2.43 -3.16
N SER A 12 26.61 3.11 -3.98
CA SER A 12 26.64 4.57 -4.20
C SER A 12 25.67 5.37 -3.32
N VAL A 13 24.63 4.76 -2.76
CA VAL A 13 23.56 5.47 -2.05
C VAL A 13 23.93 5.71 -0.57
N LYS A 14 23.58 6.88 -0.03
CA LYS A 14 23.91 7.31 1.34
C LYS A 14 22.69 7.26 2.24
N LYS A 15 22.84 6.66 3.43
CA LYS A 15 21.87 6.75 4.53
C LYS A 15 22.21 7.98 5.37
N ILE A 16 21.31 8.96 5.40
CA ILE A 16 21.50 10.21 6.12
C ILE A 16 20.55 10.19 7.32
N CYS A 17 21.13 10.25 8.53
CA CYS A 17 20.38 10.62 9.72
C CYS A 17 20.30 12.15 9.73
N GLN A 18 19.13 12.69 9.39
CA GLN A 18 18.94 14.13 9.27
C GLN A 18 18.92 14.73 10.67
N GLN A 19 19.99 15.44 11.03
CA GLN A 19 20.11 16.08 12.33
C GLN A 19 20.03 17.58 12.22
N TYR A 20 19.28 18.20 13.12
CA TYR A 20 19.18 19.65 13.22
C TYR A 20 19.19 20.07 14.68
N MET A 21 20.17 20.91 15.03
CA MET A 21 20.51 21.31 16.41
C MET A 21 20.79 20.09 17.30
N ASP A 22 21.68 19.21 16.84
CA ASP A 22 22.17 18.00 17.52
C ASP A 22 21.09 16.99 17.88
N LYS A 23 19.94 17.06 17.21
CA LYS A 23 18.81 16.15 17.38
C LYS A 23 18.50 15.42 16.09
N PRO A 24 18.30 14.09 16.11
CA PRO A 24 17.80 13.35 14.96
C PRO A 24 16.34 13.73 14.70
N ARG A 25 16.03 14.02 13.44
CA ARG A 25 14.71 14.52 13.00
C ARG A 25 14.01 13.49 12.13
N PHE A 26 14.67 13.06 11.06
CA PHE A 26 14.16 12.04 10.14
C PHE A 26 15.33 11.34 9.44
N VAL A 27 15.04 10.42 8.53
CA VAL A 27 16.06 9.72 7.74
C VAL A 27 15.80 9.95 6.27
N SER A 28 16.84 10.27 5.51
CA SER A 28 16.82 10.27 4.04
C SER A 28 17.74 9.18 3.50
N PHE A 29 17.27 8.45 2.50
CA PHE A 29 18.11 7.59 1.68
C PHE A 29 18.41 8.33 0.37
N TYR A 30 19.64 8.82 0.23
CA TYR A 30 20.02 9.83 -0.75
C TYR A 30 20.97 9.28 -1.80
N ASP A 31 20.73 9.59 -3.07
CA ASP A 31 21.59 9.20 -4.18
C ASP A 31 22.48 10.39 -4.61
N PRO A 32 23.78 10.39 -4.28
CA PRO A 32 24.70 11.46 -4.65
C PRO A 32 24.99 11.54 -6.16
N GLN A 33 24.65 10.52 -6.95
CA GLN A 33 24.83 10.57 -8.41
C GLN A 33 23.64 11.22 -9.11
N LYS A 34 22.45 11.10 -8.51
CA LYS A 34 21.21 11.68 -9.02
C LYS A 34 20.82 12.98 -8.30
N HIS A 35 21.59 13.35 -7.28
CA HIS A 35 21.36 14.50 -6.40
C HIS A 35 19.94 14.60 -5.81
N ILE A 36 19.29 13.46 -5.56
CA ILE A 36 17.94 13.41 -4.96
C ILE A 36 17.82 12.35 -3.85
N PRO A 37 16.90 12.53 -2.88
CA PRO A 37 16.49 11.45 -2.01
C PRO A 37 15.64 10.43 -2.78
N ILE A 38 15.99 9.15 -2.64
CA ILE A 38 15.18 8.02 -3.09
C ILE A 38 13.94 7.87 -2.21
N TYR A 39 14.12 8.01 -0.90
CA TYR A 39 13.02 8.12 0.05
C TYR A 39 13.44 8.87 1.31
N SER A 40 12.47 9.47 2.00
CA SER A 40 12.57 9.97 3.37
C SER A 40 11.60 9.22 4.26
N ALA A 41 12.03 8.87 5.47
CA ALA A 41 11.20 8.22 6.49
C ALA A 41 11.20 9.04 7.78
N TYR A 42 10.02 9.28 8.34
CA TYR A 42 9.80 10.19 9.46
C TYR A 42 8.65 9.74 10.34
N ILE A 43 8.59 10.30 11.55
CA ILE A 43 7.45 10.16 12.44
C ILE A 43 6.50 11.32 12.11
N PHE A 44 5.22 11.01 11.92
CA PHE A 44 4.18 12.02 11.73
C PHE A 44 3.82 12.64 13.08
N GLU A 45 3.73 13.96 13.13
CA GLU A 45 3.29 14.71 14.29
C GLU A 45 1.87 15.22 14.07
N LYS A 46 1.08 15.29 15.15
CA LYS A 46 -0.27 15.86 15.06
C LYS A 46 -0.18 17.35 14.75
N SER A 47 -0.23 17.71 13.47
CA SER A 47 0.02 19.05 12.96
C SER A 47 -1.26 19.75 12.53
N ASP A 48 -1.28 21.08 12.62
CA ASP A 48 -2.33 21.95 12.07
C ASP A 48 -2.30 22.03 10.53
N GLY A 49 -1.15 21.70 9.93
CA GLY A 49 -0.90 21.76 8.49
C GLY A 49 -0.30 23.08 8.03
N ASP A 50 -0.02 24.00 8.96
CA ASP A 50 0.57 25.30 8.63
C ASP A 50 2.02 25.12 8.22
N LYS A 51 2.40 25.79 7.12
CA LYS A 51 3.80 25.82 6.67
C LYS A 51 4.56 26.91 7.40
N ARG A 52 5.82 26.64 7.69
CA ARG A 52 6.72 27.67 8.20
C ARG A 52 7.11 28.65 7.10
N VAL A 53 7.08 29.93 7.43
CA VAL A 53 7.60 31.00 6.58
C VAL A 53 9.03 31.33 7.06
N ASP A 54 9.92 31.68 6.13
CA ASP A 54 11.28 32.16 6.40
C ASP A 54 12.27 31.16 7.03
N VAL A 55 12.28 29.89 6.57
CA VAL A 55 13.35 28.94 6.89
C VAL A 55 14.43 29.00 5.80
N PRO A 56 15.72 29.21 6.15
CA PRO A 56 16.79 29.13 5.17
C PRO A 56 16.95 27.68 4.68
N TRP A 57 17.18 27.52 3.38
CA TRP A 57 17.52 26.21 2.82
C TRP A 57 18.88 25.73 3.34
N MET A 58 18.95 24.45 3.65
CA MET A 58 20.10 23.80 4.26
C MET A 58 20.71 22.72 3.36
N PHE A 59 21.96 22.41 3.62
CA PHE A 59 22.74 21.35 2.99
C PHE A 59 23.28 20.39 4.06
N GLU A 60 23.79 19.24 3.61
CA GLU A 60 24.40 18.23 4.48
C GLU A 60 25.94 18.29 4.39
N PRO A 61 26.65 18.83 5.40
CA PRO A 61 28.11 18.91 5.38
C PRO A 61 28.78 17.54 5.30
N GLN A 62 28.18 16.53 5.92
CA GLN A 62 28.64 15.13 5.89
C GLN A 62 28.61 14.48 4.50
N LEU A 63 27.90 15.04 3.52
CA LEU A 63 27.96 14.58 2.13
C LEU A 63 29.13 15.19 1.37
N ALA A 64 29.49 16.43 1.70
CA ALA A 64 30.55 17.15 1.02
C ALA A 64 31.95 16.76 1.50
N THR A 65 32.11 16.49 2.80
CA THR A 65 33.43 16.20 3.38
C THR A 65 33.32 15.09 4.43
N GLU A 66 34.33 14.20 4.49
CA GLU A 66 34.36 13.11 5.48
C GLU A 66 34.42 13.62 6.93
N LYS A 67 34.90 14.85 7.14
CA LYS A 67 34.93 15.53 8.44
C LYS A 67 33.73 16.46 8.65
N GLY A 68 32.75 16.42 7.75
CA GLY A 68 31.58 17.27 7.80
C GLY A 68 30.75 17.00 9.06
N SER A 69 30.15 18.06 9.59
CA SER A 69 29.17 17.94 10.65
C SER A 69 28.02 17.04 10.21
N SER A 70 27.50 16.25 11.16
CA SER A 70 26.29 15.47 10.94
C SER A 70 25.01 16.31 11.04
N ASN A 71 25.13 17.58 11.48
CA ASN A 71 24.03 18.53 11.48
C ASN A 71 23.92 19.20 10.12
N MET A 72 22.68 19.35 9.65
CA MET A 72 22.39 20.18 8.48
C MET A 72 22.65 21.65 8.79
N GLU A 73 23.16 22.38 7.81
CA GLU A 73 23.58 23.77 7.95
C GLU A 73 22.98 24.65 6.84
N PRO A 74 22.62 25.91 7.13
CA PRO A 74 22.17 26.85 6.09
C PRO A 74 23.22 27.01 4.99
N PHE A 75 22.76 27.11 3.75
CA PHE A 75 23.67 27.42 2.65
C PHE A 75 24.42 28.75 2.92
N PRO A 76 25.75 28.78 2.78
CA PRO A 76 26.54 29.99 3.03
C PRO A 76 26.14 31.09 2.02
N GLN A 77 26.22 32.37 2.37
CA GLN A 77 25.83 33.42 1.41
C GLN A 77 26.83 33.60 0.24
N SER A 78 28.03 33.01 0.34
CA SER A 78 29.06 33.07 -0.70
C SER A 78 28.85 32.00 -1.77
N SER A 79 28.59 32.41 -3.01
CA SER A 79 28.44 31.52 -4.17
C SER A 79 29.69 30.66 -4.46
N LEU A 80 30.88 31.10 -4.04
CA LEU A 80 32.11 30.32 -4.17
C LEU A 80 32.13 29.09 -3.26
N MET A 81 31.46 29.15 -2.10
CA MET A 81 31.39 28.01 -1.18
C MET A 81 30.35 26.98 -1.62
N HIS A 82 29.28 27.40 -2.34
CA HIS A 82 28.27 26.48 -2.88
C HIS A 82 28.90 25.44 -3.81
N LYS A 83 29.85 25.88 -4.65
CA LYS A 83 30.55 25.02 -5.62
C LYS A 83 31.31 23.85 -4.99
N ASN A 84 31.71 23.94 -3.72
CA ASN A 84 32.41 22.84 -3.03
C ASN A 84 31.50 21.66 -2.71
N PHE A 85 30.18 21.86 -2.74
CA PHE A 85 29.19 20.86 -2.34
C PHE A 85 28.44 20.25 -3.53
N GLU A 86 28.46 20.95 -4.66
CA GLU A 86 27.70 20.62 -5.89
C GLU A 86 28.00 19.24 -6.48
N ASP A 87 29.16 18.67 -6.19
CA ASP A 87 29.53 17.34 -6.69
C ASP A 87 28.73 16.22 -6.01
N THR A 88 28.31 16.44 -4.75
CA THR A 88 27.78 15.38 -3.88
C THR A 88 26.30 15.55 -3.53
N GLN A 89 25.76 16.75 -3.74
CA GLN A 89 24.37 17.07 -3.45
C GLN A 89 23.84 18.19 -4.34
N ALA A 90 22.52 18.30 -4.42
CA ALA A 90 21.86 19.40 -5.09
C ALA A 90 22.11 20.73 -4.36
N VAL A 91 22.18 21.81 -5.12
CA VAL A 91 22.24 23.18 -4.61
C VAL A 91 21.04 24.00 -5.10
N LEU A 92 20.85 25.20 -4.54
CA LEU A 92 19.74 26.07 -4.90
C LEU A 92 19.73 26.46 -6.38
N ASP A 93 20.92 26.68 -6.94
CA ASP A 93 21.10 27.04 -8.35
C ASP A 93 20.64 25.94 -9.31
N ASP A 94 20.61 24.67 -8.88
CA ASP A 94 20.06 23.57 -9.69
C ASP A 94 18.54 23.71 -9.93
N TYR A 95 17.85 24.49 -9.09
CA TYR A 95 16.40 24.72 -9.17
C TYR A 95 16.01 26.13 -9.64
N ALA A 96 16.98 27.04 -9.79
CA ALA A 96 16.69 28.46 -10.03
C ALA A 96 16.04 28.74 -11.40
N ASP A 97 16.53 28.08 -12.45
CA ASP A 97 16.14 28.37 -13.85
C ASP A 97 15.12 27.39 -14.44
N VAL A 98 14.51 26.54 -13.61
CA VAL A 98 13.57 25.49 -14.05
C VAL A 98 12.13 25.78 -13.64
N ILE A 99 11.52 26.76 -14.32
CA ILE A 99 10.17 27.29 -14.02
C ILE A 99 9.02 26.27 -14.03
N GLN A 100 9.24 25.07 -14.57
CA GLN A 100 8.26 23.99 -14.68
C GLN A 100 8.22 23.06 -13.45
N TYR A 101 9.21 23.18 -12.55
CA TYR A 101 9.32 22.35 -11.36
C TYR A 101 9.19 23.17 -10.08
N GLU A 102 8.51 22.60 -9.10
CA GLU A 102 8.52 23.02 -7.71
C GLU A 102 9.46 22.12 -6.90
N ARG A 103 10.02 22.68 -5.84
CA ARG A 103 10.77 21.91 -4.83
C ARG A 103 9.78 21.18 -3.94
N GLY A 104 9.60 19.88 -4.17
CA GLY A 104 8.75 19.01 -3.36
C GLY A 104 9.54 18.34 -2.25
N GLN A 105 9.06 18.42 -1.01
CA GLN A 105 9.66 17.75 0.13
C GLN A 105 9.09 16.33 0.30
N LEU A 106 9.95 15.33 0.55
CA LEU A 106 9.52 13.97 0.84
C LEU A 106 9.01 13.80 2.29
N ASN A 107 9.66 14.48 3.24
CA ASN A 107 9.10 14.79 4.56
C ASN A 107 8.54 16.22 4.52
N PRO A 108 7.21 16.41 4.37
CA PRO A 108 6.60 17.73 4.28
C PRO A 108 6.57 18.45 5.64
N ASP A 109 6.82 19.75 5.63
CA ASP A 109 6.65 20.63 6.79
C ASP A 109 5.23 20.50 7.40
N GLU A 110 4.22 20.34 6.56
CA GLU A 110 2.82 20.18 6.96
C GLU A 110 2.56 18.95 7.83
N HIS A 111 3.45 17.96 7.86
CA HIS A 111 3.33 16.76 8.70
C HIS A 111 4.08 16.88 10.04
N GLN A 112 4.77 17.99 10.26
CA GLN A 112 5.52 18.28 11.49
C GLN A 112 4.79 19.36 12.30
N ALA A 113 4.91 19.32 13.63
CA ALA A 113 4.27 20.26 14.54
C ALA A 113 5.30 21.12 15.29
N ASP A 114 6.41 20.52 15.76
CA ASP A 114 7.47 21.29 16.41
C ASP A 114 8.17 22.22 15.40
N PRO A 115 8.40 23.50 15.72
CA PRO A 115 9.04 24.44 14.80
C PRO A 115 10.41 23.99 14.29
N MET A 116 11.20 23.27 15.09
CA MET A 116 12.52 22.80 14.70
C MET A 116 12.45 21.55 13.83
N ASP A 117 11.46 20.69 14.06
CA ASP A 117 11.17 19.55 13.16
C ASP A 117 10.66 20.06 11.80
N LYS A 118 9.80 21.09 11.79
CA LYS A 118 9.42 21.82 10.57
C LYS A 118 10.62 22.39 9.84
N ALA A 119 11.51 23.12 10.53
CA ALA A 119 12.70 23.70 9.92
C ALA A 119 13.64 22.64 9.33
N ALA A 120 13.79 21.49 9.99
CA ALA A 120 14.65 20.41 9.51
C ALA A 120 14.21 19.84 8.14
N THR A 121 12.95 20.04 7.74
CA THR A 121 12.47 19.60 6.41
C THR A 121 13.06 20.40 5.25
N TYR A 122 13.64 21.58 5.49
CA TYR A 122 14.19 22.51 4.49
C TYR A 122 15.66 22.23 4.15
N THR A 123 16.05 20.95 4.11
CA THR A 123 17.34 20.48 3.55
C THR A 123 17.14 19.97 2.12
N LEU A 124 18.05 20.29 1.19
CA LEU A 124 17.91 19.83 -0.20
C LEU A 124 18.05 18.30 -0.35
N THR A 125 18.57 17.61 0.66
CA THR A 125 18.58 16.14 0.73
C THR A 125 17.21 15.53 1.11
N ASN A 126 16.19 16.37 1.25
CA ASN A 126 14.78 15.99 1.40
C ASN A 126 13.92 16.48 0.21
N VAL A 127 14.53 17.09 -0.81
CA VAL A 127 13.83 17.78 -1.90
C VAL A 127 13.98 17.06 -3.23
N ILE A 128 12.90 17.05 -4.01
CA ILE A 128 12.81 16.55 -5.37
C ILE A 128 12.13 17.58 -6.29
N PRO A 129 12.41 17.59 -7.60
CA PRO A 129 11.66 18.40 -8.55
C PRO A 129 10.29 17.77 -8.87
N LEU A 130 9.21 18.48 -8.57
CA LEU A 130 7.84 18.10 -8.90
C LEU A 130 7.28 18.98 -9.99
N ILE A 131 6.59 18.41 -10.96
CA ILE A 131 5.85 19.22 -11.95
C ILE A 131 4.80 20.06 -11.24
N ARG A 132 4.71 21.35 -11.58
CA ARG A 132 3.85 22.34 -10.90
C ARG A 132 2.41 21.88 -10.76
N GLU A 133 1.81 21.40 -11.84
CA GLU A 133 0.43 20.93 -11.87
C GLU A 133 0.20 19.73 -10.94
N PHE A 134 1.18 18.83 -10.83
CA PHE A 134 1.13 17.71 -9.89
C PHE A 134 1.34 18.18 -8.45
N SER A 135 2.34 19.04 -8.22
CA SER A 135 2.75 19.55 -6.91
C SER A 135 1.61 20.30 -6.22
N PHE A 136 1.06 21.33 -6.88
CA PHE A 136 0.00 22.17 -6.31
C PHE A 136 -1.38 21.50 -6.31
N GLY A 137 -1.59 20.48 -7.14
CA GLY A 137 -2.86 19.81 -7.28
C GLY A 137 -2.91 18.48 -6.51
N PRO A 138 -2.83 17.33 -7.22
CA PRO A 138 -3.04 16.02 -6.61
C PRO A 138 -2.07 15.71 -5.45
N TRP A 139 -0.80 16.08 -5.56
CA TRP A 139 0.18 15.77 -4.52
C TRP A 139 -0.07 16.54 -3.23
N SER A 140 -0.27 17.87 -3.31
CA SER A 140 -0.63 18.68 -2.13
C SER A 140 -1.93 18.19 -1.49
N SER A 141 -2.91 17.78 -2.29
CA SER A 141 -4.16 17.19 -1.79
C SER A 141 -3.93 15.88 -1.04
N GLN A 142 -3.00 15.04 -1.51
CA GLN A 142 -2.65 13.77 -0.87
C GLN A 142 -1.91 13.97 0.46
N VAL A 143 -0.97 14.92 0.53
CA VAL A 143 -0.28 15.31 1.76
C VAL A 143 -1.33 15.73 2.82
N GLU A 144 -2.24 16.61 2.44
CA GLU A 144 -3.32 17.07 3.34
C GLU A 144 -4.28 15.95 3.74
N LEU A 145 -4.60 15.03 2.83
CA LEU A 145 -5.45 13.87 3.11
C LEU A 145 -4.82 12.96 4.17
N ILE A 146 -3.53 12.64 4.03
CA ILE A 146 -2.80 11.82 5.00
C ILE A 146 -2.76 12.51 6.36
N ARG A 147 -2.47 13.81 6.39
CA ARG A 147 -2.47 14.61 7.63
C ARG A 147 -3.82 14.52 8.35
N LYS A 148 -4.93 14.76 7.65
CA LYS A 148 -6.28 14.65 8.24
C LYS A 148 -6.57 13.25 8.75
N ARG A 149 -6.26 12.22 7.97
CA ARG A 149 -6.51 10.82 8.34
C ARG A 149 -5.74 10.45 9.61
N LEU A 150 -4.45 10.74 9.65
CA LEU A 150 -3.61 10.39 10.80
C LEU A 150 -3.94 11.24 12.03
N ASN A 151 -4.28 12.52 11.88
CA ASN A 151 -4.73 13.36 12.99
C ASN A 151 -6.00 12.82 13.65
N ASN A 152 -6.98 12.41 12.84
CA ASN A 152 -8.31 12.06 13.31
C ASN A 152 -8.41 10.63 13.81
N TYR A 153 -7.69 9.70 13.17
CA TYR A 153 -7.91 8.26 13.38
C TYR A 153 -6.68 7.49 13.85
N CYS A 154 -5.49 8.10 13.90
CA CYS A 154 -4.32 7.49 14.53
C CYS A 154 -4.16 7.95 15.98
N HIS A 155 -4.25 7.01 16.91
CA HIS A 155 -4.07 7.24 18.34
C HIS A 155 -2.62 7.01 18.79
N GLY A 156 -1.94 6.05 18.15
CA GLY A 156 -0.55 5.69 18.39
C GLY A 156 0.44 6.54 17.62
N LYS A 157 1.69 6.05 17.54
CA LYS A 157 2.72 6.67 16.69
C LYS A 157 2.44 6.32 15.24
N ALA A 158 2.46 7.34 14.38
CA ALA A 158 2.41 7.16 12.94
C ALA A 158 3.81 7.32 12.33
N TYR A 159 4.21 6.34 11.52
CA TYR A 159 5.43 6.36 10.74
C TYR A 159 5.06 6.57 9.28
N VAL A 160 5.77 7.45 8.58
CA VAL A 160 5.54 7.73 7.16
C VAL A 160 6.84 7.57 6.41
N ILE A 161 6.74 6.98 5.23
CA ILE A 161 7.82 6.87 4.26
C ILE A 161 7.31 7.40 2.93
N THR A 162 8.04 8.34 2.34
CA THR A 162 7.73 8.92 1.05
C THR A 162 8.95 8.80 0.17
N GLY A 163 8.77 8.35 -1.07
CA GLY A 163 9.88 8.12 -1.99
C GLY A 163 9.49 8.31 -3.43
N VAL A 164 10.46 8.02 -4.30
CA VAL A 164 10.36 8.24 -5.73
C VAL A 164 10.85 7.06 -6.54
N THR A 165 10.49 7.07 -7.82
CA THR A 165 11.14 6.29 -8.87
C THR A 165 11.65 7.26 -9.94
N THR A 166 12.65 6.85 -10.71
CA THR A 166 13.27 7.70 -11.75
C THR A 166 13.33 6.96 -13.07
N SER A 167 12.94 7.62 -14.16
CA SER A 167 13.05 7.10 -15.54
C SER A 167 14.36 7.46 -16.25
N GLY A 168 15.20 8.28 -15.60
CA GLY A 168 16.49 8.75 -16.15
C GLY A 168 16.47 10.19 -16.66
N ASN A 169 15.32 10.87 -16.62
CA ASN A 169 15.26 12.30 -16.91
C ASN A 169 16.01 13.11 -15.83
N MET A 170 16.76 14.12 -16.24
CA MET A 170 17.58 14.96 -15.37
C MET A 170 17.32 16.45 -15.67
N ILE A 171 17.29 17.27 -14.64
CA ILE A 171 17.48 18.72 -14.75
C ILE A 171 18.92 18.97 -15.16
N ARG A 172 19.10 19.84 -16.15
CA ARG A 172 20.42 20.23 -16.66
C ARG A 172 20.75 21.66 -16.30
N ARG A 173 21.97 21.87 -15.78
CA ARG A 173 22.57 23.18 -15.51
C ARG A 173 23.91 23.23 -16.21
N ASP A 174 24.18 24.26 -17.00
CA ASP A 174 25.41 24.39 -17.79
C ASP A 174 25.71 23.16 -18.68
N ASN A 175 24.67 22.58 -19.28
CA ASN A 175 24.72 21.33 -20.06
C ASN A 175 25.18 20.08 -19.29
N LEU A 176 25.25 20.11 -17.97
CA LEU A 176 25.53 18.95 -17.12
C LEU A 176 24.24 18.43 -16.50
N ASP A 177 24.10 17.11 -16.42
CA ASP A 177 23.01 16.48 -15.66
C ASP A 177 23.27 16.70 -14.17
N ARG A 178 22.28 17.27 -13.47
CA ARG A 178 22.39 17.64 -12.07
C ARG A 178 21.42 16.84 -11.21
N VAL A 179 20.14 17.16 -11.31
CA VAL A 179 19.11 16.64 -10.42
C VAL A 179 18.18 15.71 -11.17
N ALA A 180 18.03 14.47 -10.73
CA ALA A 180 17.09 13.54 -11.36
C ALA A 180 15.64 13.98 -11.16
N ILE A 181 14.84 13.79 -12.20
CA ILE A 181 13.41 14.08 -12.21
C ILE A 181 12.67 12.78 -11.88
N PRO A 182 11.90 12.75 -10.78
CA PRO A 182 11.04 11.62 -10.45
C PRO A 182 10.03 11.33 -11.56
N GLU A 183 9.84 10.04 -11.87
CA GLU A 183 8.75 9.57 -12.72
C GLU A 183 7.47 9.39 -11.88
N TYR A 184 7.55 8.63 -10.80
CA TYR A 184 6.48 8.50 -9.81
C TYR A 184 6.94 8.94 -8.42
N ILE A 185 6.00 9.51 -7.68
CA ILE A 185 6.11 9.75 -6.24
C ILE A 185 5.19 8.76 -5.55
N TRP A 186 5.62 8.22 -4.42
CA TRP A 186 4.84 7.34 -3.60
C TRP A 186 5.00 7.66 -2.12
N THR A 187 3.99 7.33 -1.34
CA THR A 187 4.00 7.45 0.12
C THR A 187 3.29 6.28 0.75
N ALA A 188 3.74 5.87 1.93
CA ALA A 188 3.11 4.87 2.75
C ALA A 188 3.20 5.28 4.21
N TYR A 189 2.19 4.92 4.99
CA TYR A 189 2.18 5.16 6.42
C TYR A 189 1.81 3.91 7.18
N CYS A 190 2.23 3.84 8.44
CA CYS A 190 1.84 2.84 9.42
C CYS A 190 1.50 3.53 10.74
N CYS A 191 0.30 3.27 11.25
CA CYS A 191 -0.15 3.73 12.55
C CYS A 191 -0.14 2.57 13.55
N THR A 192 0.53 2.71 14.69
CA THR A 192 0.66 1.60 15.66
C THR A 192 -0.62 1.28 16.42
N ASP A 193 -1.53 2.25 16.53
CA ASP A 193 -2.80 2.12 17.25
C ASP A 193 -3.81 3.13 16.67
N PHE A 194 -5.00 2.68 16.28
CA PHE A 194 -5.95 3.48 15.49
C PHE A 194 -7.39 3.31 15.95
N ASP A 195 -8.25 4.25 15.58
CA ASP A 195 -9.66 4.23 15.93
C ASP A 195 -10.42 3.15 15.14
N HIS A 196 -10.82 2.08 15.83
CA HIS A 196 -11.64 1.01 15.26
C HIS A 196 -13.10 1.42 14.98
N ASN A 197 -13.55 2.56 15.51
CA ASN A 197 -14.88 3.13 15.26
C ASN A 197 -14.88 4.12 14.07
N ALA A 198 -13.73 4.36 13.43
CA ALA A 198 -13.65 5.22 12.26
C ALA A 198 -14.64 4.79 11.16
N PRO A 199 -15.19 5.74 10.37
CA PRO A 199 -16.01 5.41 9.21
C PRO A 199 -15.31 4.40 8.32
N TYR A 200 -16.06 3.46 7.74
CA TYR A 200 -15.47 2.36 6.95
C TYR A 200 -14.47 2.88 5.92
N SER A 201 -14.79 3.98 5.22
CA SER A 201 -13.96 4.63 4.20
C SER A 201 -12.55 5.02 4.64
N GLU A 202 -12.34 5.23 5.95
CA GLU A 202 -11.04 5.52 6.56
C GLU A 202 -10.46 4.29 7.24
N ARG A 203 -11.32 3.51 7.92
CA ARG A 203 -10.92 2.32 8.69
C ARG A 203 -10.24 1.26 7.85
N TYR A 204 -10.69 1.02 6.60
CA TYR A 204 -10.04 0.02 5.73
C TYR A 204 -8.62 0.43 5.27
N LYS A 205 -8.27 1.72 5.43
CA LYS A 205 -6.95 2.29 5.11
C LYS A 205 -6.05 2.38 6.35
N LEU A 206 -6.44 1.76 7.46
CA LEU A 206 -5.67 1.69 8.70
C LEU A 206 -5.48 0.21 9.11
N PRO A 207 -4.35 -0.13 9.77
CA PRO A 207 -3.29 0.76 10.24
C PRO A 207 -2.28 1.20 9.16
N VAL A 208 -2.28 0.54 7.99
CA VAL A 208 -1.23 0.73 6.97
C VAL A 208 -1.84 0.88 5.58
N PHE A 209 -1.44 1.90 4.85
CA PHE A 209 -1.85 2.12 3.46
C PHE A 209 -0.80 2.92 2.70
N GLY A 210 -0.91 2.91 1.38
CA GLY A 210 -0.01 3.66 0.52
C GLY A 210 -0.74 4.40 -0.58
N ALA A 211 -0.01 5.25 -1.26
CA ALA A 211 -0.46 5.94 -2.45
C ALA A 211 0.72 6.20 -3.38
N TYR A 212 0.44 6.31 -4.68
CA TYR A 212 1.42 6.74 -5.67
C TYR A 212 0.76 7.62 -6.73
N GLY A 213 1.56 8.44 -7.40
CA GLY A 213 1.11 9.31 -8.49
C GLY A 213 2.23 9.57 -9.48
N LEU A 214 1.86 9.75 -10.74
CA LEU A 214 2.78 10.10 -11.81
C LEU A 214 3.11 11.60 -11.74
N ASN A 215 4.40 11.93 -11.79
CA ASN A 215 4.91 13.30 -11.80
C ASN A 215 4.72 13.94 -13.18
N ASP A 216 3.47 14.18 -13.58
CA ASP A 216 3.09 14.64 -14.92
C ASP A 216 2.11 15.84 -14.85
N ARG A 217 1.83 16.46 -15.99
CA ARG A 217 0.86 17.55 -16.15
C ARG A 217 -0.58 17.08 -16.29
N VAL A 218 -0.81 15.99 -17.03
CA VAL A 218 -2.17 15.61 -17.50
C VAL A 218 -2.70 14.30 -16.89
N ASN A 219 -1.84 13.31 -16.63
CA ASN A 219 -2.24 11.99 -16.11
C ASN A 219 -1.71 11.75 -14.68
N ASN A 220 -1.86 12.75 -13.83
CA ASN A 220 -1.13 12.86 -12.56
C ASN A 220 -1.97 12.54 -11.32
N HIS A 221 -3.00 11.70 -11.50
CA HIS A 221 -3.90 11.31 -10.43
C HIS A 221 -3.19 10.46 -9.38
N ILE A 222 -3.61 10.62 -8.12
CA ILE A 222 -3.13 9.81 -7.01
C ILE A 222 -3.98 8.54 -6.91
N VAL A 223 -3.30 7.41 -6.75
CA VAL A 223 -3.91 6.10 -6.58
C VAL A 223 -3.56 5.58 -5.20
N GLU A 224 -4.53 5.62 -4.27
CA GLU A 224 -4.38 5.00 -2.94
C GLU A 224 -4.58 3.48 -3.04
N VAL A 225 -3.68 2.71 -2.45
CA VAL A 225 -3.65 1.24 -2.53
C VAL A 225 -3.19 0.58 -1.23
N PRO A 226 -3.58 -0.69 -0.99
CA PRO A 226 -2.96 -1.52 0.02
C PRO A 226 -1.44 -1.64 -0.19
N ILE A 227 -0.68 -1.77 0.90
CA ILE A 227 0.80 -1.81 0.84
C ILE A 227 1.34 -2.89 -0.10
N LYS A 228 0.75 -4.10 -0.08
CA LYS A 228 1.18 -5.18 -0.98
C LYS A 228 1.10 -4.78 -2.46
N ASN A 229 0.11 -3.96 -2.82
CA ASN A 229 -0.06 -3.47 -4.19
C ASN A 229 0.96 -2.38 -4.52
N LEU A 230 1.25 -1.49 -3.56
CA LEU A 230 2.32 -0.49 -3.71
C LEU A 230 3.67 -1.18 -3.90
N GLU A 231 4.00 -2.18 -3.08
CA GLU A 231 5.24 -2.96 -3.22
C GLU A 231 5.34 -3.63 -4.59
N LYS A 232 4.24 -4.23 -5.06
CA LYS A 232 4.17 -4.87 -6.38
C LYS A 232 4.37 -3.85 -7.50
N PHE A 233 3.75 -2.68 -7.39
CA PHE A 233 3.91 -1.58 -8.34
C PHE A 233 5.37 -1.13 -8.42
N LEU A 234 5.99 -0.84 -7.27
CA LEU A 234 7.39 -0.42 -7.20
C LEU A 234 8.32 -1.51 -7.76
N LYS A 235 8.14 -2.79 -7.38
CA LYS A 235 8.91 -3.92 -7.94
C LYS A 235 8.73 -4.06 -9.45
N GLY A 236 7.50 -3.89 -9.95
CA GLY A 236 7.17 -3.99 -11.36
C GLY A 236 7.90 -2.97 -12.22
N LEU A 237 8.03 -1.72 -11.73
CA LEU A 237 8.80 -0.68 -12.41
C LEU A 237 10.28 -1.05 -12.56
N PHE A 238 10.88 -1.66 -11.53
CA PHE A 238 12.28 -2.12 -11.60
C PHE A 238 12.48 -3.26 -12.60
N VAL A 239 11.53 -4.20 -12.68
CA VAL A 239 11.59 -5.31 -13.66
C VAL A 239 11.42 -4.77 -15.08
N LEU A 240 10.54 -3.79 -15.30
CA LEU A 240 10.35 -3.14 -16.60
C LEU A 240 11.63 -2.40 -17.05
N LEU A 241 12.29 -1.68 -16.13
CA LEU A 241 13.55 -0.98 -16.40
C LEU A 241 14.66 -1.95 -16.83
N LEU A 242 14.76 -3.11 -16.18
CA LEU A 242 15.73 -4.16 -16.53
C LEU A 242 15.43 -4.77 -17.91
N MET A 243 14.16 -5.00 -18.25
CA MET A 243 13.76 -5.53 -19.56
C MET A 243 14.01 -4.56 -20.72
N VAL A 244 13.94 -3.25 -20.48
CA VAL A 244 14.21 -2.22 -21.50
C VAL A 244 15.72 -2.03 -21.72
N LEU A 245 16.54 -2.24 -20.69
CA LEU A 245 18.00 -2.07 -20.75
C LEU A 245 18.75 -3.32 -21.21
N GLU A 246 18.21 -4.52 -21.01
CA GLU A 246 18.78 -5.78 -21.48
C GLU A 246 17.79 -6.45 -22.43
N GLY A 247 18.03 -6.32 -23.74
CA GLY A 247 17.24 -6.93 -24.81
C GLY A 247 17.25 -8.46 -24.77
N THR A 248 16.56 -9.05 -23.80
CA THR A 248 16.29 -10.47 -23.69
C THR A 248 14.78 -10.71 -23.78
N HIS A 249 14.41 -11.51 -24.77
CA HIS A 249 13.04 -11.92 -25.04
C HIS A 249 12.43 -12.72 -23.87
N PRO A 250 11.10 -12.68 -23.72
CA PRO A 250 10.44 -12.86 -22.44
C PRO A 250 10.45 -14.32 -21.97
N GLY A 251 10.87 -14.51 -20.72
CA GLY A 251 10.22 -15.52 -19.89
C GLY A 251 8.77 -15.11 -19.71
N LEU A 252 7.89 -15.78 -20.43
CA LEU A 252 6.43 -15.65 -20.45
C LEU A 252 5.88 -15.03 -19.15
N SER A 253 5.49 -13.75 -19.18
CA SER A 253 4.74 -13.18 -18.06
C SER A 253 3.40 -13.91 -18.01
N SER A 254 3.21 -14.73 -16.98
CA SER A 254 1.92 -15.33 -16.69
C SER A 254 0.85 -14.24 -16.65
N PRO A 255 -0.32 -14.43 -17.29
CA PRO A 255 -1.38 -13.45 -17.27
C PRO A 255 -1.76 -13.12 -15.82
N LEU A 256 -2.03 -11.84 -15.57
CA LEU A 256 -2.51 -11.30 -14.30
C LEU A 256 -3.58 -12.23 -13.72
N ARG A 257 -3.25 -12.87 -12.59
CA ARG A 257 -4.22 -13.70 -11.87
C ARG A 257 -5.20 -12.76 -11.14
N PRO A 258 -6.52 -12.84 -11.40
CA PRO A 258 -7.53 -11.93 -10.83
C PRO A 258 -7.52 -11.86 -9.29
N ILE A 259 -6.97 -12.88 -8.63
CA ILE A 259 -6.88 -12.96 -7.17
C ILE A 259 -5.93 -11.93 -6.54
N CYS A 260 -5.01 -11.35 -7.33
CA CYS A 260 -4.07 -10.33 -6.82
C CYS A 260 -4.66 -8.93 -6.80
N ASP A 261 -5.91 -8.76 -7.23
CA ASP A 261 -6.67 -7.54 -7.11
C ASP A 261 -7.66 -7.69 -5.94
N LEU A 262 -7.31 -7.12 -4.79
CA LEU A 262 -8.15 -7.18 -3.58
C LEU A 262 -9.58 -6.66 -3.83
N ARG A 263 -9.79 -5.82 -4.85
CA ARG A 263 -11.14 -5.36 -5.26
C ARG A 263 -12.03 -6.48 -5.76
N VAL A 264 -11.44 -7.51 -6.37
CA VAL A 264 -12.16 -8.71 -6.86
C VAL A 264 -12.60 -9.56 -5.67
N LEU A 265 -11.75 -9.70 -4.64
CA LEU A 265 -12.10 -10.44 -3.42
C LEU A 265 -13.06 -9.66 -2.50
N ASP A 266 -12.89 -8.34 -2.43
CA ASP A 266 -13.80 -7.44 -1.70
C ASP A 266 -15.20 -7.44 -2.30
N HIS A 267 -15.32 -7.59 -3.63
CA HIS A 267 -16.61 -7.74 -4.30
C HIS A 267 -17.36 -8.99 -3.81
N PHE A 268 -16.69 -10.15 -3.75
CA PHE A 268 -17.32 -11.38 -3.23
C PHE A 268 -17.69 -11.27 -1.75
N THR A 269 -16.85 -10.62 -0.95
CA THR A 269 -17.12 -10.36 0.48
C THR A 269 -18.35 -9.46 0.66
N LYS A 270 -18.45 -8.41 -0.17
CA LYS A 270 -19.60 -7.50 -0.15
C LYS A 270 -20.89 -8.21 -0.54
N GLU A 271 -20.89 -8.99 -1.62
CA GLU A 271 -22.09 -9.72 -2.05
C GLU A 271 -22.54 -10.77 -1.02
N ALA A 272 -21.59 -11.40 -0.32
CA ALA A 272 -21.91 -12.32 0.78
C ALA A 272 -22.56 -11.59 1.97
N TRP A 273 -22.10 -10.39 2.33
CA TRP A 273 -22.74 -9.57 3.36
C TRP A 273 -24.10 -9.02 2.95
N ASP A 274 -24.27 -8.61 1.69
CA ASP A 274 -25.56 -8.15 1.17
C ASP A 274 -26.59 -9.30 1.21
N ALA A 275 -26.16 -10.52 0.86
CA ALA A 275 -26.99 -11.72 0.99
C ALA A 275 -27.29 -12.06 2.47
N GLU A 276 -26.31 -11.99 3.37
CA GLU A 276 -26.51 -12.17 4.81
C GLU A 276 -27.53 -11.18 5.38
N ALA A 277 -27.39 -9.89 5.02
CA ALA A 277 -28.29 -8.84 5.46
C ALA A 277 -29.73 -9.05 4.94
N ALA A 278 -29.87 -9.47 3.68
CA ALA A 278 -31.16 -9.81 3.09
C ALA A 278 -31.82 -11.01 3.81
N MET A 279 -31.04 -12.03 4.17
CA MET A 279 -31.56 -13.21 4.88
C MET A 279 -31.90 -12.96 6.35
N LYS A 280 -31.29 -11.95 7.00
CA LYS A 280 -31.69 -11.49 8.35
C LYS A 280 -33.08 -10.84 8.39
N ALA A 281 -33.57 -10.34 7.25
CA ALA A 281 -34.91 -9.79 7.13
C ALA A 281 -35.99 -10.86 6.89
N CYS A 282 -35.61 -12.13 6.75
CA CYS A 282 -36.54 -13.24 6.59
C CYS A 282 -36.93 -13.83 7.95
N ASN A 283 -38.23 -13.87 8.25
CA ASN A 283 -38.80 -14.51 9.45
C ASN A 283 -39.07 -16.02 9.21
N ASP A 284 -40.00 -16.64 9.95
CA ASP A 284 -40.30 -18.09 10.04
C ASP A 284 -40.42 -18.86 8.70
N ASP A 285 -40.63 -18.17 7.58
CA ASP A 285 -40.71 -18.70 6.21
C ASP A 285 -39.35 -19.17 5.63
N CYS A 286 -38.22 -18.91 6.29
CA CYS A 286 -36.86 -19.29 5.85
C CYS A 286 -36.27 -20.54 6.56
N THR A 287 -37.13 -21.39 7.13
CA THR A 287 -36.73 -22.64 7.78
C THR A 287 -36.38 -23.71 6.75
N ILE A 288 -35.20 -24.34 6.90
CA ILE A 288 -34.77 -25.42 6.01
C ILE A 288 -35.32 -26.73 6.57
N ALA A 289 -36.04 -27.51 5.75
CA ALA A 289 -36.67 -28.75 6.20
C ALA A 289 -35.67 -29.83 6.63
N THR A 290 -34.42 -29.73 6.20
CA THR A 290 -33.33 -30.66 6.50
C THR A 290 -32.04 -29.88 6.80
N ASN A 291 -31.36 -30.23 7.90
CA ASN A 291 -30.10 -29.60 8.26
C ASN A 291 -29.07 -29.71 7.13
N LEU A 292 -28.48 -28.58 6.74
CA LEU A 292 -27.41 -28.53 5.74
C LEU A 292 -26.05 -28.64 6.41
N THR A 293 -25.15 -29.35 5.73
CA THR A 293 -23.76 -29.52 6.16
C THR A 293 -22.93 -28.38 5.59
N VAL A 294 -22.20 -27.68 6.46
CA VAL A 294 -21.20 -26.67 6.09
C VAL A 294 -19.86 -27.01 6.77
N PRO A 295 -18.71 -26.55 6.23
CA PRO A 295 -17.42 -26.70 6.92
C PRO A 295 -17.39 -25.94 8.25
N LYS A 296 -16.39 -26.13 9.10
CA LYS A 296 -16.13 -25.18 10.20
C LYS A 296 -15.32 -24.00 9.68
N THR A 297 -15.79 -22.77 9.94
CA THR A 297 -15.07 -21.52 9.62
C THR A 297 -14.02 -21.15 10.66
N ARG A 298 -13.94 -21.88 11.78
CA ARG A 298 -13.05 -21.54 12.89
C ARG A 298 -11.71 -22.23 12.71
N VAL A 299 -10.83 -21.55 12.00
CA VAL A 299 -9.45 -21.99 11.83
C VAL A 299 -8.60 -21.46 12.98
N ASP A 300 -7.88 -22.37 13.63
CA ASP A 300 -6.81 -22.02 14.54
C ASP A 300 -5.64 -21.46 13.71
N PHE A 301 -5.30 -20.19 13.92
CA PHE A 301 -4.26 -19.51 13.14
C PHE A 301 -2.88 -20.14 13.34
N GLU A 302 -2.58 -20.68 14.52
CA GLU A 302 -1.30 -21.35 14.77
C GLU A 302 -1.20 -22.66 13.99
N VAL A 303 -2.32 -23.39 13.86
CA VAL A 303 -2.41 -24.61 13.04
C VAL A 303 -2.34 -24.27 11.54
N TRP A 304 -3.02 -23.21 11.12
CA TRP A 304 -3.05 -22.78 9.72
C TRP A 304 -1.69 -22.32 9.19
N GLU A 305 -0.98 -21.50 9.96
CA GLU A 305 0.36 -21.02 9.59
C GLU A 305 1.40 -22.15 9.53
N ALA A 306 1.15 -23.25 10.24
CA ALA A 306 1.97 -24.46 10.18
C ALA A 306 1.66 -25.37 8.98
N MET A 307 0.56 -25.15 8.25
CA MET A 307 0.20 -25.94 7.06
C MET A 307 1.05 -25.56 5.84
N THR A 308 1.26 -26.53 4.96
CA THR A 308 1.82 -26.28 3.63
C THR A 308 0.82 -25.53 2.74
N ILE A 309 1.32 -24.78 1.75
CA ILE A 309 0.50 -24.07 0.76
C ILE A 309 -0.49 -25.02 0.06
N ARG A 310 -0.12 -26.30 -0.10
CA ARG A 310 -0.97 -27.31 -0.72
C ARG A 310 -2.14 -27.71 0.19
N GLU A 311 -1.90 -27.88 1.48
CA GLU A 311 -2.93 -28.19 2.48
C GLU A 311 -3.89 -27.01 2.67
N GLN A 312 -3.37 -25.79 2.76
CA GLN A 312 -4.19 -24.56 2.81
C GLN A 312 -5.09 -24.43 1.56
N ALA A 313 -4.54 -24.70 0.39
CA ALA A 313 -5.29 -24.64 -0.86
C ALA A 313 -6.36 -25.74 -0.95
N GLN A 314 -6.09 -26.94 -0.40
CA GLN A 314 -7.07 -28.01 -0.30
C GLN A 314 -8.21 -27.65 0.66
N GLU A 315 -7.91 -27.02 1.80
CA GLU A 315 -8.90 -26.57 2.79
C GLU A 315 -9.85 -25.50 2.22
N VAL A 316 -9.31 -24.54 1.46
CA VAL A 316 -10.14 -23.53 0.79
C VAL A 316 -11.02 -24.15 -0.30
N GLN A 317 -10.48 -25.10 -1.08
CA GLN A 317 -11.22 -25.76 -2.16
C GLN A 317 -12.32 -26.69 -1.63
N SER A 318 -12.03 -27.47 -0.59
CA SER A 318 -13.02 -28.32 0.08
C SER A 318 -14.14 -27.46 0.69
N GLY A 319 -13.78 -26.36 1.35
CA GLY A 319 -14.75 -25.43 1.93
C GLY A 319 -15.67 -24.80 0.88
N LEU A 320 -15.12 -24.33 -0.24
CA LEU A 320 -15.90 -23.79 -1.36
C LEU A 320 -16.80 -24.84 -2.02
N HIS A 321 -16.36 -26.10 -2.08
CA HIS A 321 -17.16 -27.20 -2.62
C HIS A 321 -18.40 -27.47 -1.76
N VAL A 322 -18.20 -27.68 -0.45
CA VAL A 322 -19.29 -27.95 0.50
C VAL A 322 -20.25 -26.76 0.58
N LEU A 323 -19.74 -25.52 0.60
CA LEU A 323 -20.57 -24.31 0.59
C LEU A 323 -21.44 -24.23 -0.67
N ASN A 324 -20.88 -24.57 -1.84
CA ASN A 324 -21.63 -24.58 -3.09
C ASN A 324 -22.76 -25.62 -3.09
N GLU A 325 -22.51 -26.82 -2.54
CA GLU A 325 -23.55 -27.85 -2.41
C GLU A 325 -24.66 -27.41 -1.46
N ALA A 326 -24.30 -26.84 -0.30
CA ALA A 326 -25.26 -26.33 0.67
C ALA A 326 -26.14 -25.22 0.05
N ILE A 327 -25.55 -24.22 -0.60
CA ILE A 327 -26.32 -23.13 -1.22
C ILE A 327 -27.14 -23.63 -2.42
N SER A 328 -26.59 -24.53 -3.25
CA SER A 328 -27.32 -25.07 -4.40
C SER A 328 -28.51 -25.93 -4.01
N SER A 329 -28.44 -26.62 -2.86
CA SER A 329 -29.56 -27.41 -2.34
C SER A 329 -30.79 -26.56 -2.03
N LEU A 330 -30.60 -25.26 -1.72
CA LEU A 330 -31.71 -24.33 -1.48
C LEU A 330 -32.58 -24.10 -2.72
N LYS A 331 -32.07 -24.36 -3.93
CA LYS A 331 -32.84 -24.24 -5.19
C LYS A 331 -34.01 -25.23 -5.30
N ALA A 332 -33.99 -26.30 -4.51
CA ALA A 332 -35.06 -27.30 -4.48
C ALA A 332 -36.27 -26.88 -3.62
N TYR A 333 -36.15 -25.77 -2.87
CA TYR A 333 -37.20 -25.26 -2.01
C TYR A 333 -37.94 -24.11 -2.71
N ASN A 334 -39.24 -23.99 -2.44
CA ASN A 334 -40.05 -22.91 -3.00
C ASN A 334 -39.79 -21.61 -2.23
N GLN A 335 -39.01 -20.70 -2.80
CA GLN A 335 -38.56 -19.47 -2.16
C GLN A 335 -39.05 -18.23 -2.93
N THR A 336 -38.91 -17.05 -2.32
CA THR A 336 -39.23 -15.78 -3.00
C THR A 336 -38.20 -15.46 -4.08
N ASP A 337 -38.60 -14.70 -5.09
CA ASP A 337 -37.70 -14.27 -6.19
C ASP A 337 -36.43 -13.56 -5.68
N VAL A 338 -36.54 -12.84 -4.56
CA VAL A 338 -35.41 -12.17 -3.90
C VAL A 338 -34.39 -13.17 -3.35
N ILE A 339 -34.86 -14.24 -2.69
CA ILE A 339 -33.98 -15.29 -2.14
C ILE A 339 -33.34 -16.09 -3.28
N HIS A 340 -34.11 -16.41 -4.33
CA HIS A 340 -33.59 -17.05 -5.53
C HIS A 340 -32.46 -16.24 -6.18
N SER A 341 -32.62 -14.92 -6.29
CA SER A 341 -31.56 -14.04 -6.83
C SER A 341 -30.27 -14.10 -6.00
N HIS A 342 -30.36 -14.10 -4.66
CA HIS A 342 -29.16 -14.18 -3.81
C HIS A 342 -28.47 -15.55 -3.87
N ILE A 343 -29.24 -16.63 -4.01
CA ILE A 343 -28.71 -17.98 -4.22
C ILE A 343 -27.97 -18.08 -5.55
N ASP A 344 -28.57 -17.58 -6.64
CA ASP A 344 -27.95 -17.61 -7.97
C ASP A 344 -26.67 -16.78 -8.02
N SER A 345 -26.67 -15.58 -7.44
CA SER A 345 -25.46 -14.76 -7.30
C SER A 345 -24.39 -15.47 -6.48
N SER A 346 -24.75 -16.10 -5.37
CA SER A 346 -23.79 -16.81 -4.50
C SER A 346 -23.16 -18.01 -5.20
N VAL A 347 -23.94 -18.81 -5.93
CA VAL A 347 -23.43 -19.93 -6.73
C VAL A 347 -22.52 -19.42 -7.85
N SER A 348 -22.89 -18.33 -8.53
CA SER A 348 -22.08 -17.69 -9.57
C SER A 348 -20.74 -17.17 -9.03
N ASN A 349 -20.75 -16.58 -7.84
CA ASN A 349 -19.55 -16.09 -7.17
C ASN A 349 -18.60 -17.21 -6.77
N ILE A 350 -19.15 -18.30 -6.23
CA ILE A 350 -18.35 -19.49 -5.87
C ILE A 350 -17.74 -20.11 -7.14
N ALA A 351 -18.48 -20.18 -8.24
CA ALA A 351 -17.94 -20.64 -9.52
C ALA A 351 -16.82 -19.72 -10.03
N SER A 352 -17.00 -18.41 -9.93
CA SER A 352 -16.03 -17.39 -10.33
C SER A 352 -14.73 -17.51 -9.53
N ILE A 353 -14.80 -17.60 -8.20
CA ILE A 353 -13.59 -17.75 -7.38
C ILE A 353 -12.90 -19.10 -7.62
N ARG A 354 -13.65 -20.20 -7.82
CA ARG A 354 -13.04 -21.50 -8.15
C ARG A 354 -12.29 -21.45 -9.47
N GLN A 355 -12.82 -20.75 -10.48
CA GLN A 355 -12.14 -20.54 -11.75
C GLN A 355 -10.87 -19.68 -11.58
N VAL A 356 -10.92 -18.66 -10.74
CA VAL A 356 -9.74 -17.86 -10.36
C VAL A 356 -8.70 -18.73 -9.64
N LEU A 357 -9.11 -19.59 -8.70
CA LEU A 357 -8.21 -20.49 -7.98
C LEU A 357 -7.58 -21.55 -8.90
N ARG A 358 -8.33 -22.10 -9.87
CA ARG A 358 -7.79 -22.99 -10.91
C ARG A 358 -6.72 -22.29 -11.75
N SER A 359 -6.89 -21.00 -12.06
CA SER A 359 -5.87 -20.20 -12.77
C SER A 359 -4.57 -20.05 -11.96
N LEU A 360 -4.61 -20.31 -10.64
CA LEU A 360 -3.45 -20.29 -9.76
C LEU A 360 -2.60 -21.57 -9.80
N SER A 361 -2.97 -22.56 -10.62
CA SER A 361 -2.39 -23.92 -10.57
C SER A 361 -2.65 -24.64 -9.25
N ILE A 362 -3.69 -24.25 -8.52
CA ILE A 362 -4.18 -24.98 -7.34
C ILE A 362 -5.00 -26.17 -7.85
N PRO A 363 -4.63 -27.43 -7.50
CA PRO A 363 -5.38 -28.60 -7.91
C PRO A 363 -6.79 -28.55 -7.32
N GLU A 364 -7.77 -28.89 -8.15
CA GLU A 364 -9.16 -28.96 -7.73
C GLU A 364 -9.35 -30.09 -6.72
N TYR A 365 -10.08 -29.80 -5.65
CA TYR A 365 -10.48 -30.83 -4.70
C TYR A 365 -11.47 -31.78 -5.38
N VAL A 366 -11.10 -33.06 -5.46
CA VAL A 366 -11.97 -34.16 -5.86
C VAL A 366 -12.21 -34.99 -4.60
N PRO A 367 -13.45 -35.12 -4.11
CA PRO A 367 -13.73 -35.93 -2.94
C PRO A 367 -13.29 -37.37 -3.19
N SER A 368 -12.43 -37.94 -2.34
CA SER A 368 -12.14 -39.37 -2.36
C SER A 368 -13.35 -40.12 -1.83
N SER A 369 -13.80 -41.16 -2.53
CA SER A 369 -14.90 -42.04 -2.10
C SER A 369 -14.57 -42.92 -0.87
N SER A 370 -13.41 -42.71 -0.25
CA SER A 370 -13.07 -43.25 1.06
C SER A 370 -13.35 -42.18 2.09
N GLU A 371 -14.30 -42.45 2.98
CA GLU A 371 -14.52 -41.76 4.25
C GLU A 371 -13.17 -41.52 4.92
N ASP A 372 -12.67 -40.29 4.86
CA ASP A 372 -11.51 -39.86 5.65
C ASP A 372 -12.01 -38.87 6.70
N GLU A 373 -11.84 -39.30 7.94
CA GLU A 373 -12.49 -38.85 9.18
C GLU A 373 -12.00 -37.47 9.68
N GLY A 374 -11.62 -36.56 8.79
CA GLY A 374 -10.92 -35.32 9.14
C GLY A 374 -11.69 -34.01 8.99
N THR A 375 -12.80 -33.98 8.24
CA THR A 375 -13.50 -32.71 7.99
C THR A 375 -14.48 -32.44 9.12
N GLU A 376 -14.13 -31.55 10.05
CA GLU A 376 -15.06 -31.12 11.08
C GLU A 376 -16.24 -30.36 10.44
N ILE A 377 -17.39 -31.03 10.33
CA ILE A 377 -18.61 -30.52 9.71
C ILE A 377 -19.51 -29.86 10.77
N GLN A 378 -20.07 -28.69 10.43
CA GLN A 378 -21.13 -28.03 11.19
C GLN A 378 -22.48 -28.19 10.48
N LYS A 379 -23.55 -28.37 11.25
CA LYS A 379 -24.92 -28.41 10.73
C LYS A 379 -25.58 -27.04 10.88
N VAL A 380 -26.28 -26.63 9.83
CA VAL A 380 -27.02 -25.37 9.75
C VAL A 380 -28.51 -25.68 9.58
N SER A 381 -29.36 -24.95 10.31
CA SER A 381 -30.80 -25.24 10.40
C SER A 381 -31.69 -24.19 9.72
N SER A 382 -31.13 -23.05 9.32
CA SER A 382 -31.86 -21.98 8.62
C SER A 382 -31.08 -21.36 7.47
N ILE A 383 -31.79 -20.73 6.53
CA ILE A 383 -31.16 -20.00 5.42
C ILE A 383 -30.32 -18.84 5.96
N SER A 384 -30.79 -18.16 7.00
CA SER A 384 -30.06 -17.07 7.66
C SER A 384 -28.71 -17.53 8.23
N GLU A 385 -28.69 -18.67 8.94
CA GLU A 385 -27.45 -19.25 9.45
C GLU A 385 -26.49 -19.65 8.32
N LEU A 386 -26.99 -20.15 7.19
CA LEU A 386 -26.15 -20.55 6.05
C LEU A 386 -25.47 -19.33 5.41
N PHE A 387 -26.19 -18.23 5.26
CA PHE A 387 -25.63 -17.01 4.67
C PHE A 387 -24.74 -16.23 5.65
N GLN A 388 -24.99 -16.30 6.96
CA GLN A 388 -24.03 -15.85 7.98
C GLN A 388 -22.73 -16.65 7.91
N TYR A 389 -22.83 -17.97 7.76
CA TYR A 389 -21.67 -18.83 7.55
C TYR A 389 -20.92 -18.46 6.26
N SER A 390 -21.64 -18.27 5.15
CA SER A 390 -21.08 -17.83 3.86
C SER A 390 -20.29 -16.53 4.02
N GLY A 391 -20.88 -15.51 4.67
CA GLY A 391 -20.20 -14.24 4.96
C GLY A 391 -18.90 -14.42 5.76
N ALA A 392 -18.93 -15.22 6.83
CA ALA A 392 -17.75 -15.53 7.63
C ALA A 392 -16.67 -16.28 6.82
N PHE A 393 -17.08 -17.21 5.96
CA PHE A 393 -16.18 -17.99 5.11
C PHE A 393 -15.50 -17.14 4.03
N TRP A 394 -16.23 -16.19 3.42
CA TRP A 394 -15.63 -15.25 2.47
C TRP A 394 -14.62 -14.30 3.14
N VAL A 395 -14.95 -13.77 4.33
CA VAL A 395 -14.00 -12.96 5.11
C VAL A 395 -12.75 -13.76 5.47
N PHE A 396 -12.90 -15.05 5.77
CA PHE A 396 -11.78 -15.95 5.98
C PHE A 396 -10.90 -16.07 4.72
N ILE A 397 -11.49 -16.38 3.55
CA ILE A 397 -10.75 -16.46 2.27
C ILE A 397 -9.97 -15.17 1.96
N VAL A 398 -10.53 -13.99 2.29
CA VAL A 398 -9.86 -12.70 2.01
C VAL A 398 -8.72 -12.38 3.00
N ARG A 399 -8.80 -12.90 4.23
CA ARG A 399 -7.78 -12.67 5.27
C ARG A 399 -6.54 -13.55 5.11
N LEU A 400 -6.66 -14.65 4.38
CA LEU A 400 -5.58 -15.58 4.01
C LEU A 400 -4.86 -15.11 2.74
#